data_AF-A0A2N6A443-F1
#
_entry.id   AF-A0A2N6A443-F1
#
_cell.length_a   1.000
_cell.length_b   1.000
_cell.length_c   1.000
_cell.angle_alpha   90.00
_cell.angle_beta   90.00
_cell.angle_gamma   90.00
#
_symmetry.space_group_name_H-M   'P 1'
#
loop_
_entity.id
_entity.type
_entity.pdbx_description
1 polymer ?
#
loop_
_entity_poly.entity_id
_entity_poly.type
_entity_poly.pdbx_seq_one_letter_code
_entity_poly.pdbx_strand_id
1 'polypeptide(L)'
;MNTKLIIIIIIVLVVLGGGFLAYNYLSDDSTNIFNNGNEQTNTSLPGGSDNVVDNNPDGPVITQIADNYLDVPFLEGVSDEDLMLLQRSDNYLSLSKLNNICQRKATTEEKNDCLDTLKIRQVSILAKSEYCSQLSWSKKDTCFKNIAFKNNDLSLCDSIQNSDARQYCKDNITLLKAQKDKNILLCLYLADDYKNQCIAGVFTNEVDVAYCDTDVVSQNNLADTCRSIIYSNQAFVQNDSSICEQIPLDNYKESCFAELSI
;
A
#
# COMPACT_ATOMS: atom_id res chain seq x y z
N MET A 1 26.56 -26.51 20.38
CA MET A 1 25.97 -25.20 20.06
C MET A 1 24.97 -24.86 21.16
N ASN A 2 25.08 -23.71 21.82
CA ASN A 2 24.32 -23.42 23.03
C ASN A 2 22.86 -23.16 22.69
N THR A 3 21.93 -23.95 23.24
CA THR A 3 20.49 -23.89 22.95
C THR A 3 19.91 -22.50 23.21
N LYS A 4 20.49 -21.75 24.17
CA LYS A 4 20.10 -20.35 24.44
C LYS A 4 20.47 -19.39 23.31
N LEU A 5 21.57 -19.64 22.59
CA LEU A 5 22.00 -18.80 21.47
C LEU A 5 21.09 -18.99 20.24
N ILE A 6 20.61 -20.21 20.02
CA ILE A 6 19.71 -20.54 18.91
C ILE A 6 18.34 -19.87 19.11
N ILE A 7 17.81 -19.89 20.34
CA ILE A 7 16.54 -19.23 20.67
C ILE A 7 16.62 -17.72 20.45
N ILE A 8 17.73 -17.08 20.84
CA ILE A 8 17.92 -15.62 20.62
C ILE A 8 17.96 -15.28 19.13
N ILE A 9 18.63 -16.10 18.31
CA ILE A 9 18.71 -15.87 16.85
C ILE A 9 17.33 -16.03 16.19
N ILE A 10 16.53 -17.01 16.61
CA ILE A 10 15.18 -17.21 16.09
C ILE A 10 14.26 -16.04 16.46
N ILE A 11 14.31 -15.55 17.71
CA ILE A 11 13.50 -14.39 18.14
C ILE A 11 13.87 -13.14 17.33
N VAL A 12 15.17 -12.89 17.10
CA VAL A 12 15.62 -11.74 16.30
C VAL A 12 15.16 -11.85 14.85
N LEU A 13 15.20 -13.05 14.26
CA LEU A 13 14.71 -13.27 12.89
C LEU A 13 13.18 -13.17 12.77
N VAL A 14 12.42 -13.57 13.80
CA VAL A 14 10.96 -13.44 13.81
C VAL A 14 10.54 -11.99 14.05
N VAL A 15 11.23 -11.22 14.88
CA VAL A 15 10.93 -9.79 15.09
C VAL A 15 11.28 -8.96 13.85
N LEU A 16 12.38 -9.29 13.17
CA LEU A 16 12.79 -8.57 11.95
C LEU A 16 12.06 -9.05 10.69
N GLY A 17 11.64 -10.32 10.63
CA GLY A 17 10.92 -10.90 9.49
C GLY A 17 9.39 -10.83 9.61
N GLY A 18 8.85 -10.89 10.83
CA GLY A 18 7.40 -10.88 11.11
C GLY A 18 6.73 -9.53 10.79
N GLY A 19 7.50 -8.43 10.77
CA GLY A 19 7.02 -7.15 10.26
C GLY A 19 6.74 -7.13 8.75
N PHE A 20 7.23 -8.13 8.00
CA PHE A 20 7.11 -8.15 6.54
C PHE A 20 5.87 -8.91 6.03
N LEU A 21 5.34 -9.86 6.80
CA LEU A 21 4.20 -10.67 6.36
C LEU A 21 2.84 -10.01 6.64
N ALA A 22 2.74 -9.15 7.65
CA ALA A 22 1.52 -8.36 7.89
C ALA A 22 1.32 -7.21 6.90
N TYR A 23 2.38 -6.78 6.18
CA TYR A 23 2.29 -5.68 5.21
C TYR A 23 1.63 -6.11 3.88
N ASN A 24 1.70 -7.40 3.53
CA ASN A 24 1.19 -7.89 2.23
C ASN A 24 -0.28 -8.31 2.25
N TYR A 25 -0.93 -8.41 3.41
CA TYR A 25 -2.34 -8.82 3.50
C TYR A 25 -3.33 -7.65 3.59
N LEU A 26 -2.85 -6.42 3.78
CA LEU A 26 -3.68 -5.21 3.85
C LEU A 26 -3.57 -4.31 2.59
N SER A 27 -2.94 -4.80 1.52
CA SER A 27 -2.72 -4.04 0.29
C SER A 27 -3.50 -4.55 -0.93
N ASP A 28 -4.55 -5.35 -0.74
CA ASP A 28 -5.26 -5.97 -1.87
C ASP A 28 -6.78 -5.81 -1.75
N ASP A 29 -7.29 -4.57 -1.91
CA ASP A 29 -8.59 -4.39 -2.60
C ASP A 29 -8.91 -2.98 -3.13
N SER A 30 -7.94 -2.07 -3.32
CA SER A 30 -8.22 -0.79 -4.03
C SER A 30 -7.18 -0.33 -5.05
N THR A 31 -6.25 -1.20 -5.44
CA THR A 31 -5.33 -1.00 -6.57
C THR A 31 -5.50 -1.98 -7.74
N ASN A 32 -6.45 -2.92 -7.67
CA ASN A 32 -6.74 -3.87 -8.76
C ASN A 32 -7.61 -3.27 -9.90
N ILE A 33 -7.23 -2.09 -10.40
CA ILE A 33 -7.61 -1.64 -11.75
C ILE A 33 -6.38 -1.52 -12.68
N PHE A 34 -5.15 -1.69 -12.18
CA PHE A 34 -3.96 -1.70 -13.05
C PHE A 34 -2.97 -2.80 -12.67
N ASN A 35 -3.37 -4.05 -12.87
CA ASN A 35 -2.44 -5.15 -13.09
C ASN A 35 -3.12 -6.23 -13.93
N ASN A 36 -3.18 -6.02 -15.24
CA ASN A 36 -3.23 -7.11 -16.21
C ASN A 36 -2.43 -6.72 -17.45
N GLY A 37 -1.35 -7.45 -17.68
CA GLY A 37 -0.40 -7.20 -18.77
C GLY A 37 1.06 -7.19 -18.32
N ASN A 38 1.48 -8.15 -17.49
CA ASN A 38 2.89 -8.52 -17.43
C ASN A 38 3.20 -9.43 -18.62
N GLU A 39 3.07 -8.90 -19.84
CA GLU A 39 3.81 -9.44 -20.97
C GLU A 39 5.28 -9.07 -20.72
N GLN A 40 6.06 -10.05 -20.31
CA GLN A 40 7.50 -10.00 -20.48
C GLN A 40 7.78 -9.89 -21.98
N THR A 41 7.82 -8.67 -22.50
CA THR A 41 8.52 -8.41 -23.75
C THR A 41 10.00 -8.57 -23.44
N ASN A 42 10.49 -9.78 -23.65
CA ASN A 42 11.91 -10.01 -23.92
C ASN A 42 12.25 -9.15 -25.14
N THR A 43 12.71 -7.93 -24.92
CA THR A 43 13.48 -7.19 -25.91
C THR A 43 14.84 -7.85 -25.99
N SER A 44 14.89 -9.03 -26.61
CA SER A 44 16.08 -9.47 -27.31
C SER A 44 16.39 -8.39 -28.34
N LEU A 45 17.49 -7.67 -28.13
CA LEU A 45 18.10 -6.87 -29.18
C LEU A 45 18.27 -7.75 -30.42
N PRO A 46 17.99 -7.24 -31.63
CA PRO A 46 18.34 -7.97 -32.84
C PRO A 46 19.85 -8.17 -32.84
N GLY A 47 20.29 -9.41 -32.76
CA GLY A 47 21.63 -9.82 -33.16
C GLY A 47 21.77 -9.55 -34.64
N GLY A 48 22.22 -8.35 -34.97
CA GLY A 48 22.64 -7.95 -36.31
C GLY A 48 23.92 -8.69 -36.66
N SER A 49 23.74 -9.67 -37.53
CA SER A 49 24.80 -10.37 -38.27
C SER A 49 25.84 -9.41 -38.82
N ASP A 50 27.08 -9.84 -38.67
CA ASP A 50 28.30 -9.25 -39.21
C ASP A 50 28.24 -8.96 -40.71
N ASN A 51 29.02 -7.95 -41.10
CA ASN A 51 29.56 -7.62 -42.42
C ASN A 51 28.86 -6.48 -43.18
N VAL A 52 29.07 -5.25 -42.71
CA VAL A 52 29.21 -4.10 -43.61
C VAL A 52 30.50 -3.38 -43.26
N VAL A 53 31.49 -3.50 -44.16
CA VAL A 53 32.72 -2.72 -44.16
C VAL A 53 32.38 -1.35 -44.72
N ASP A 54 32.10 -0.39 -43.86
CA ASP A 54 32.03 1.02 -44.24
C ASP A 54 33.22 1.76 -43.62
N ASN A 55 34.19 2.06 -44.49
CA ASN A 55 35.31 2.92 -44.18
C ASN A 55 34.83 4.37 -44.34
N ASN A 56 34.26 4.95 -43.28
CA ASN A 56 34.08 6.40 -43.20
C ASN A 56 34.47 6.91 -41.80
N PRO A 57 35.60 7.62 -41.66
CA PRO A 57 35.96 8.30 -40.43
C PRO A 57 35.30 9.68 -40.42
N ASP A 58 34.41 9.90 -39.45
CA ASP A 58 34.19 11.17 -38.73
C ASP A 58 32.70 11.40 -38.40
N GLY A 59 32.34 11.09 -37.15
CA GLY A 59 31.18 11.66 -36.46
C GLY A 59 30.25 10.63 -35.80
N PRO A 60 30.09 10.64 -34.45
CA PRO A 60 29.21 9.70 -33.78
C PRO A 60 27.74 10.08 -33.99
N VAL A 61 27.01 9.26 -34.74
CA VAL A 61 25.54 9.29 -34.88
C VAL A 61 24.89 8.72 -33.60
N ILE A 62 25.08 9.39 -32.46
CA ILE A 62 24.39 9.07 -31.19
C ILE A 62 23.47 10.22 -30.74
N THR A 63 23.52 11.38 -31.39
CA THR A 63 22.89 12.60 -30.87
C THR A 63 21.41 12.82 -31.22
N GLN A 64 20.79 12.01 -32.10
CA GLN A 64 19.40 12.27 -32.55
C GLN A 64 18.31 11.45 -31.86
N ILE A 65 18.66 10.53 -30.95
CA ILE A 65 17.65 9.83 -30.11
C ILE A 65 17.34 10.63 -28.83
N ALA A 66 18.17 11.62 -28.48
CA ALA A 66 18.00 12.43 -27.28
C ALA A 66 16.92 13.52 -27.38
N ASP A 67 16.54 13.96 -28.59
CA ASP A 67 15.62 15.11 -28.73
C ASP A 67 14.13 14.71 -28.71
N ASN A 68 13.83 13.42 -28.72
CA ASN A 68 12.50 12.87 -28.43
C ASN A 68 12.36 12.45 -26.96
N TYR A 69 13.10 13.12 -26.06
CA TYR A 69 12.91 12.99 -24.62
C TYR A 69 11.49 13.45 -24.24
N LEU A 70 10.58 12.47 -24.28
CA LEU A 70 9.31 12.32 -23.60
C LEU A 70 8.89 13.54 -22.77
N ASP A 71 8.22 14.47 -23.43
CA ASP A 71 7.56 15.60 -22.78
C ASP A 71 6.45 15.09 -21.87
N VAL A 72 6.80 14.82 -20.60
CA VAL A 72 5.85 14.46 -19.56
C VAL A 72 5.14 15.74 -19.16
N PRO A 73 3.81 15.85 -19.36
CA PRO A 73 3.09 17.05 -18.96
C PRO A 73 3.04 17.11 -17.44
N PHE A 74 3.89 17.93 -16.85
CA PHE A 74 3.91 18.16 -15.41
C PHE A 74 2.71 19.01 -14.96
N LEU A 75 2.37 18.92 -13.68
CA LEU A 75 1.40 19.79 -13.03
C LEU A 75 1.78 21.26 -13.21
N GLU A 76 0.79 22.15 -13.26
CA GLU A 76 1.03 23.59 -13.40
C GLU A 76 1.49 24.18 -12.06
N GLY A 77 2.42 25.14 -12.10
CA GLY A 77 2.89 25.84 -10.89
C GLY A 77 3.67 24.95 -9.91
N VAL A 78 4.28 23.87 -10.39
CA VAL A 78 5.19 23.03 -9.60
C VAL A 78 6.45 23.85 -9.28
N SER A 79 6.89 23.82 -8.01
CA SER A 79 8.13 24.49 -7.61
C SER A 79 9.35 23.79 -8.21
N ASP A 80 10.49 24.48 -8.35
CA ASP A 80 11.72 23.86 -8.87
C ASP A 80 12.15 22.65 -8.02
N GLU A 81 11.96 22.72 -6.69
CA GLU A 81 12.25 21.60 -5.78
C GLU A 81 11.36 20.39 -6.06
N ASP A 82 10.05 20.61 -6.23
CA ASP A 82 9.11 19.54 -6.57
C ASP A 82 9.38 18.97 -7.97
N LEU A 83 9.76 19.82 -8.91
CA LEU A 83 10.13 19.40 -10.26
C LEU A 83 11.35 18.46 -10.21
N MET A 84 12.36 18.79 -9.39
CA MET A 84 13.50 17.90 -9.16
C MET A 84 13.08 16.55 -8.57
N LEU A 85 12.05 16.50 -7.70
CA LEU A 85 11.51 15.24 -7.18
C LEU A 85 10.85 14.40 -8.27
N LEU A 86 10.05 15.03 -9.14
CA LEU A 86 9.39 14.35 -10.27
C LEU A 86 10.41 13.88 -11.33
N GLN A 87 11.51 14.60 -11.47
CA GLN A 87 12.60 14.30 -12.41
C GLN A 87 13.62 13.27 -11.89
N ARG A 88 13.50 12.78 -10.64
CA ARG A 88 14.30 11.63 -10.18
C ARG A 88 14.09 10.45 -11.12
N SER A 89 15.15 9.70 -11.40
CA SER A 89 15.19 8.72 -12.48
C SER A 89 14.08 7.66 -12.40
N ASP A 90 13.77 7.20 -11.18
CA ASP A 90 12.69 6.24 -10.89
C ASP A 90 11.30 6.83 -11.16
N ASN A 91 11.05 8.03 -10.64
CA ASN A 91 9.79 8.75 -10.84
C ASN A 91 9.57 9.11 -12.31
N TYR A 92 10.57 9.72 -12.94
CA TYR A 92 10.52 10.16 -14.32
C TYR A 92 10.28 8.99 -15.27
N LEU A 93 11.00 7.86 -15.09
CA LEU A 93 10.80 6.68 -15.91
C LEU A 93 9.37 6.13 -15.78
N SER A 94 8.84 6.07 -14.55
CA SER A 94 7.47 5.64 -14.28
C SER A 94 6.43 6.56 -14.94
N LEU A 95 6.59 7.87 -14.78
CA LEU A 95 5.69 8.88 -15.35
C LEU A 95 5.75 8.90 -16.88
N SER A 96 6.94 8.79 -17.45
CA SER A 96 7.17 8.74 -18.88
C SER A 96 6.55 7.50 -19.54
N LYS A 97 6.71 6.32 -18.92
CA LYS A 97 6.04 5.09 -19.36
C LYS A 97 4.52 5.26 -19.36
N LEU A 98 3.96 5.87 -18.31
CA LEU A 98 2.53 6.12 -18.22
C LEU A 98 2.06 7.15 -19.27
N ASN A 99 2.82 8.23 -19.49
CA ASN A 99 2.51 9.22 -20.53
C ASN A 99 2.41 8.55 -21.91
N ASN A 100 3.39 7.72 -22.27
CA ASN A 100 3.36 6.97 -23.54
C ASN A 100 2.10 6.10 -23.70
N ILE A 101 1.66 5.45 -22.61
CA ILE A 101 0.42 4.68 -22.62
C ILE A 101 -0.77 5.60 -22.88
N CYS A 102 -0.82 6.78 -22.26
CA CYS A 102 -1.87 7.76 -22.47
C CYS A 102 -1.89 8.33 -23.89
N GLN A 103 -0.72 8.64 -24.47
CA GLN A 103 -0.62 9.17 -25.84
C GLN A 103 -1.14 8.20 -26.90
N ARG A 104 -1.15 6.90 -26.59
CA ARG A 104 -1.61 5.83 -27.50
C ARG A 104 -3.11 5.52 -27.40
N LYS A 105 -3.87 6.22 -26.54
CA LYS A 105 -5.32 6.03 -26.42
C LYS A 105 -6.03 6.45 -27.70
N ALA A 106 -7.10 5.72 -28.06
CA ALA A 106 -7.76 5.86 -29.35
C ALA A 106 -8.60 7.12 -29.41
N THR A 107 -9.27 7.48 -28.30
CA THR A 107 -10.10 8.67 -28.22
C THR A 107 -9.47 9.75 -27.36
N THR A 108 -9.85 11.00 -27.62
CA THR A 108 -9.42 12.15 -26.80
C THR A 108 -9.91 12.04 -25.36
N GLU A 109 -11.09 11.48 -25.14
CA GLU A 109 -11.66 11.27 -23.81
C GLU A 109 -10.81 10.27 -23.00
N GLU A 110 -10.51 9.10 -23.57
CA GLU A 110 -9.64 8.09 -22.93
C GLU A 110 -8.24 8.64 -22.66
N LYS A 111 -7.71 9.44 -23.59
CA LYS A 111 -6.42 10.10 -23.44
C LYS A 111 -6.43 11.06 -22.25
N ASN A 112 -7.45 11.90 -22.15
CA ASN A 112 -7.57 12.88 -21.07
C ASN A 112 -7.76 12.21 -19.69
N ASP A 113 -8.61 11.17 -19.60
CA ASP A 113 -8.78 10.39 -18.36
C ASP A 113 -7.47 9.73 -17.91
N CYS A 114 -6.69 9.22 -18.88
CA CYS A 114 -5.37 8.67 -18.61
C CYS A 114 -4.39 9.74 -18.14
N LEU A 115 -4.37 10.91 -18.77
CA LEU A 115 -3.51 12.03 -18.36
C LEU A 115 -3.84 12.55 -16.96
N ASP A 116 -5.10 12.53 -16.55
CA ASP A 116 -5.46 12.82 -15.15
C ASP A 116 -4.93 11.76 -14.18
N THR A 117 -4.88 10.50 -14.59
CA THR A 117 -4.25 9.44 -13.79
C THR A 117 -2.75 9.66 -13.64
N LEU A 118 -2.09 10.15 -14.71
CA LEU A 118 -0.70 10.58 -14.66
C LEU A 118 -0.50 11.77 -13.70
N LYS A 119 -1.40 12.76 -13.72
CA LYS A 119 -1.38 13.87 -12.76
C LYS A 119 -1.57 13.38 -11.32
N ILE A 120 -2.52 12.48 -11.05
CA ILE A 120 -2.69 11.86 -9.71
C ILE A 120 -1.36 11.23 -9.26
N ARG A 121 -0.64 10.54 -10.15
CA ARG A 121 0.66 9.94 -9.80
C ARG A 121 1.69 10.99 -9.41
N GLN A 122 1.75 12.11 -10.13
CA GLN A 122 2.62 13.24 -9.76
C GLN A 122 2.24 13.81 -8.38
N VAL A 123 0.95 14.06 -8.14
CA VAL A 123 0.47 14.54 -6.83
C VAL A 123 0.83 13.57 -5.71
N SER A 124 0.67 12.26 -5.93
CA SER A 124 1.06 11.23 -4.98
C SER A 124 2.57 11.17 -4.73
N ILE A 125 3.42 11.44 -5.73
CA ILE A 125 4.88 11.53 -5.54
C ILE A 125 5.20 12.72 -4.63
N LEU A 126 4.63 13.89 -4.94
CA LEU A 126 4.85 15.13 -4.21
C LEU A 126 4.20 15.15 -2.81
N ALA A 127 3.16 14.34 -2.59
CA ALA A 127 2.35 14.32 -1.37
C ALA A 127 1.66 15.67 -1.05
N LYS A 128 1.34 16.47 -2.08
CA LYS A 128 0.83 17.84 -1.99
C LYS A 128 -0.61 17.95 -2.48
N SER A 129 -1.57 18.01 -1.55
CA SER A 129 -3.01 17.96 -1.84
C SER A 129 -3.53 19.13 -2.67
N GLU A 130 -2.87 20.29 -2.62
CA GLU A 130 -3.25 21.50 -3.35
C GLU A 130 -3.29 21.27 -4.88
N TYR A 131 -2.45 20.36 -5.38
CA TYR A 131 -2.43 19.99 -6.79
C TYR A 131 -3.62 19.12 -7.23
N CYS A 132 -4.37 18.51 -6.30
CA CYS A 132 -5.60 17.78 -6.63
C CYS A 132 -6.64 18.71 -7.28
N SER A 133 -6.58 20.02 -7.04
CA SER A 133 -7.49 21.00 -7.65
C SER A 133 -7.40 21.08 -9.18
N GLN A 134 -6.27 20.67 -9.77
CA GLN A 134 -5.97 20.70 -11.21
C GLN A 134 -6.53 19.50 -12.00
N LEU A 135 -7.18 18.56 -11.31
CA LEU A 135 -7.75 17.34 -11.90
C LEU A 135 -9.20 17.57 -12.32
N SER A 136 -9.70 16.73 -13.24
CA SER A 136 -11.13 16.64 -13.52
C SER A 136 -11.92 16.20 -12.27
N TRP A 137 -13.21 16.57 -12.24
CA TRP A 137 -14.08 16.32 -11.09
C TRP A 137 -14.12 14.84 -10.66
N SER A 138 -14.14 13.91 -11.62
CA SER A 138 -14.14 12.46 -11.34
C SER A 138 -12.85 11.95 -10.70
N LYS A 139 -11.74 12.68 -10.85
CA LYS A 139 -10.40 12.28 -10.38
C LYS A 139 -9.98 12.99 -9.10
N LYS A 140 -10.62 14.12 -8.75
CA LYS A 140 -10.37 14.88 -7.50
C LYS A 140 -10.54 14.02 -6.25
N ASP A 141 -11.66 13.31 -6.15
CA ASP A 141 -11.96 12.47 -4.98
C ASP A 141 -10.90 11.36 -4.79
N THR A 142 -10.47 10.74 -5.89
CA THR A 142 -9.39 9.74 -5.87
C THR A 142 -8.07 10.35 -5.42
N CYS A 143 -7.75 11.56 -5.89
CA CYS A 143 -6.54 12.27 -5.49
C CYS A 143 -6.52 12.58 -4.00
N PHE A 144 -7.57 13.22 -3.47
CA PHE A 144 -7.66 13.54 -2.05
C PHE A 144 -7.60 12.28 -1.19
N LYS A 145 -8.33 11.22 -1.55
CA LYS A 145 -8.26 9.94 -0.85
C LYS A 145 -6.84 9.38 -0.77
N ASN A 146 -6.11 9.37 -1.89
CA ASN A 146 -4.74 8.85 -1.93
C ASN A 146 -3.78 9.65 -1.05
N ILE A 147 -3.89 10.98 -1.05
CA ILE A 147 -3.04 11.84 -0.22
C ILE A 147 -3.43 11.73 1.26
N ALA A 148 -4.73 11.64 1.55
CA ALA A 148 -5.24 11.41 2.91
C ALA A 148 -4.67 10.11 3.50
N PHE A 149 -4.66 9.02 2.74
CA PHE A 149 -4.03 7.76 3.17
C PHE A 149 -2.52 7.86 3.33
N LYS A 150 -1.82 8.44 2.35
CA LYS A 150 -0.36 8.58 2.40
C LYS A 150 0.10 9.39 3.62
N ASN A 151 -0.64 10.44 3.96
CA ASN A 151 -0.30 11.37 5.04
C ASN A 151 -0.99 11.03 6.37
N ASN A 152 -1.89 10.02 6.38
CA ASN A 152 -2.77 9.70 7.49
C ASN A 152 -3.54 10.94 8.01
N ASP A 153 -4.02 11.77 7.08
CA ASP A 153 -4.66 13.05 7.36
C ASP A 153 -6.18 12.99 7.09
N LEU A 154 -6.95 12.91 8.18
CA LEU A 154 -8.41 12.81 8.13
C LEU A 154 -9.07 14.07 7.52
N SER A 155 -8.45 15.24 7.66
CA SER A 155 -9.01 16.50 7.17
C SER A 155 -9.07 16.54 5.64
N LEU A 156 -8.17 15.82 4.96
CA LEU A 156 -8.20 15.71 3.51
C LEU A 156 -9.39 14.90 3.00
N CYS A 157 -9.95 13.99 3.80
CA CYS A 157 -11.18 13.29 3.43
C CYS A 157 -12.37 14.26 3.31
N ASP A 158 -12.39 15.39 4.03
CA ASP A 158 -13.46 16.38 3.93
C ASP A 158 -13.51 17.08 2.56
N SER A 159 -12.41 17.03 1.80
CA SER A 159 -12.34 17.56 0.44
C SER A 159 -12.98 16.65 -0.61
N ILE A 160 -13.33 15.41 -0.24
CA ILE A 160 -13.99 14.43 -1.13
C ILE A 160 -15.47 14.77 -1.26
N GLN A 161 -15.93 14.89 -2.51
CA GLN A 161 -17.29 15.31 -2.84
C GLN A 161 -18.30 14.16 -2.71
N ASN A 162 -17.96 12.98 -3.24
CA ASN A 162 -18.79 11.80 -3.09
C ASN A 162 -18.86 11.37 -1.62
N SER A 163 -20.08 11.30 -1.06
CA SER A 163 -20.30 11.02 0.37
C SER A 163 -19.77 9.67 0.80
N ASP A 164 -19.95 8.65 -0.04
CA ASP A 164 -19.60 7.27 0.28
C ASP A 164 -18.08 7.10 0.24
N ALA A 165 -17.43 7.66 -0.79
CA ALA A 165 -15.96 7.71 -0.89
C ALA A 165 -15.34 8.51 0.26
N ARG A 166 -15.99 9.59 0.71
CA ARG A 166 -15.56 10.38 1.86
C ARG A 166 -15.65 9.58 3.15
N GLN A 167 -16.77 8.91 3.39
CA GLN A 167 -16.95 8.09 4.59
C GLN A 167 -15.93 6.94 4.59
N TYR A 168 -15.77 6.25 3.45
CA TYR A 168 -14.75 5.23 3.25
C TYR A 168 -13.34 5.73 3.59
N CYS A 169 -12.96 6.92 3.10
CA CYS A 169 -11.68 7.55 3.43
C CYS A 169 -11.51 7.75 4.94
N LYS A 170 -12.54 8.27 5.62
CA LYS A 170 -12.50 8.52 7.07
C LYS A 170 -12.38 7.23 7.88
N ASP A 171 -13.15 6.21 7.53
CA ASP A 171 -13.17 4.94 8.24
C ASP A 171 -11.82 4.23 8.11
N ASN A 172 -11.23 4.21 6.92
CA ASN A 172 -9.91 3.60 6.68
C ASN A 172 -8.78 4.33 7.42
N ILE A 173 -8.76 5.67 7.40
CA ILE A 173 -7.76 6.44 8.18
C ILE A 173 -7.93 6.20 9.68
N THR A 174 -9.18 6.16 10.15
CA THR A 174 -9.47 5.88 11.57
C THR A 174 -9.03 4.47 11.95
N LEU A 175 -9.24 3.48 11.09
CA LEU A 175 -8.76 2.11 11.28
C LEU A 175 -7.22 2.05 11.36
N LEU A 176 -6.52 2.68 10.41
CA LEU A 176 -5.05 2.74 10.41
C LEU A 176 -4.51 3.41 11.68
N LYS A 177 -5.15 4.49 12.10
CA LYS A 177 -4.80 5.20 13.33
C LYS A 177 -5.07 4.34 14.57
N ALA A 178 -6.20 3.65 14.65
CA ALA A 178 -6.52 2.74 15.74
C ALA A 178 -5.47 1.65 15.90
N GLN A 179 -5.07 1.02 14.80
CA GLN A 179 -4.04 -0.02 14.79
C GLN A 179 -2.68 0.52 15.21
N LYS A 180 -2.24 1.65 14.62
CA LYS A 180 -0.95 2.27 14.93
C LYS A 180 -0.86 2.73 16.39
N ASP A 181 -1.91 3.36 16.89
CA ASP A 181 -1.95 3.94 18.23
C ASP A 181 -2.41 2.93 19.29
N LYS A 182 -2.73 1.69 18.89
CA LYS A 182 -3.32 0.63 19.73
C LYS A 182 -4.56 1.11 20.49
N ASN A 183 -5.36 1.96 19.84
CA ASN A 183 -6.49 2.64 20.46
C ASN A 183 -7.81 2.04 19.98
N ILE A 184 -8.29 1.04 20.71
CA ILE A 184 -9.52 0.31 20.41
C ILE A 184 -10.77 1.21 20.43
N LEU A 185 -10.75 2.33 21.17
CA LEU A 185 -11.90 3.24 21.23
C LEU A 185 -12.17 3.88 19.86
N LEU A 186 -11.14 4.07 19.03
CA LEU A 186 -11.33 4.56 17.66
C LEU A 186 -12.13 3.58 16.80
N CYS A 187 -12.01 2.28 17.04
CA CYS A 187 -12.78 1.26 16.32
C CYS A 187 -14.26 1.29 16.65
N LEU A 188 -14.64 1.73 17.86
CA LEU A 188 -16.03 1.72 18.32
C LEU A 188 -16.91 2.75 17.59
N TYR A 189 -16.30 3.72 16.91
CA TYR A 189 -16.98 4.75 16.12
C TYR A 189 -17.15 4.38 14.64
N LEU A 190 -16.61 3.24 14.20
CA LEU A 190 -16.71 2.78 12.83
C LEU A 190 -18.04 2.05 12.57
N ALA A 191 -18.44 2.01 11.29
CA ALA A 191 -19.53 1.14 10.85
C ALA A 191 -19.20 -0.34 11.12
N ASP A 192 -20.22 -1.18 11.30
CA ASP A 192 -20.06 -2.56 11.81
C ASP A 192 -19.04 -3.41 11.02
N ASP A 193 -19.05 -3.30 9.68
CA ASP A 193 -18.11 -4.04 8.81
C ASP A 193 -16.65 -3.65 9.10
N TYR A 194 -16.36 -2.37 9.31
CA TYR A 194 -15.02 -1.86 9.63
C TYR A 194 -14.67 -2.02 11.11
N LYS A 195 -15.66 -1.96 11.99
CA LYS A 195 -15.48 -2.05 13.44
C LYS A 195 -14.83 -3.36 13.83
N ASN A 196 -15.36 -4.49 13.35
CA ASN A 196 -14.82 -5.81 13.67
C ASN A 196 -13.40 -5.99 13.11
N GLN A 197 -13.17 -5.54 11.87
CA GLN A 197 -11.84 -5.55 11.24
C GLN A 197 -10.83 -4.70 12.03
N CYS A 198 -11.23 -3.51 12.47
CA CYS A 198 -10.40 -2.61 13.26
C CYS A 198 -10.06 -3.23 14.62
N ILE A 199 -11.05 -3.76 15.34
CA ILE A 199 -10.87 -4.43 16.63
C ILE A 199 -9.88 -5.59 16.51
N ALA A 200 -10.09 -6.47 15.52
CA ALA A 200 -9.20 -7.59 15.26
C ALA A 200 -7.78 -7.10 14.92
N GLY A 201 -7.65 -6.09 14.07
CA GLY A 201 -6.35 -5.53 13.69
C GLY A 201 -5.58 -4.89 14.85
N VAL A 202 -6.27 -4.27 15.83
CA VAL A 202 -5.62 -3.79 17.06
C VAL A 202 -5.10 -4.96 17.87
N PHE A 203 -5.92 -5.99 18.11
CA PHE A 203 -5.53 -7.15 18.92
C PHE A 203 -4.46 -8.02 18.25
N THR A 204 -4.44 -8.13 16.93
CA THR A 204 -3.41 -8.89 16.20
C THR A 204 -2.00 -8.36 16.42
N ASN A 205 -1.86 -7.07 16.69
CA ASN A 205 -0.57 -6.43 16.98
C ASN A 205 -0.21 -6.46 18.48
N GLU A 206 -1.03 -7.09 19.32
CA GLU A 206 -0.76 -7.28 20.75
C GLU A 206 -0.21 -8.67 21.05
N VAL A 207 0.76 -8.70 21.96
CA VAL A 207 1.42 -9.95 22.41
C VAL A 207 1.09 -10.24 23.86
N ASP A 208 0.86 -9.22 24.68
CA ASP A 208 0.60 -9.36 26.11
C ASP A 208 -0.90 -9.57 26.35
N VAL A 209 -1.27 -10.75 26.84
CA VAL A 209 -2.66 -11.08 27.17
C VAL A 209 -3.24 -10.20 28.27
N ALA A 210 -2.39 -9.60 29.13
CA ALA A 210 -2.83 -8.65 30.15
C ALA A 210 -3.46 -7.39 29.54
N TYR A 211 -3.19 -7.07 28.27
CA TYR A 211 -3.88 -6.02 27.54
C TYR A 211 -5.40 -6.25 27.50
N CYS A 212 -5.83 -7.51 27.43
CA CYS A 212 -7.25 -7.88 27.39
C CYS A 212 -7.99 -7.62 28.72
N ASP A 213 -7.25 -7.42 29.80
CA ASP A 213 -7.78 -7.14 31.14
C ASP A 213 -7.89 -5.63 31.43
N THR A 214 -7.49 -4.78 30.48
CA THR A 214 -7.65 -3.33 30.63
C THR A 214 -9.13 -2.93 30.71
N ASP A 215 -9.43 -1.85 31.42
CA ASP A 215 -10.79 -1.32 31.56
C ASP A 215 -11.45 -1.07 30.21
N VAL A 216 -10.70 -0.56 29.24
CA VAL A 216 -11.20 -0.25 27.91
C VAL A 216 -11.68 -1.51 27.19
N VAL A 217 -10.92 -2.62 27.25
CA VAL A 217 -11.32 -3.89 26.62
C VAL A 217 -12.46 -4.54 27.39
N SER A 218 -12.36 -4.57 28.72
CA SER A 218 -13.33 -5.22 29.61
C SER A 218 -14.71 -4.55 29.57
N GLN A 219 -14.77 -3.22 29.66
CA GLN A 219 -16.04 -2.46 29.66
C GLN A 219 -16.79 -2.55 28.33
N ASN A 220 -16.11 -2.91 27.24
CA ASN A 220 -16.70 -3.04 25.91
C ASN A 220 -17.00 -4.50 25.53
N ASN A 221 -16.91 -5.44 26.48
CA ASN A 221 -17.12 -6.89 26.27
C ASN A 221 -16.21 -7.50 25.18
N LEU A 222 -14.98 -6.98 25.05
CA LEU A 222 -14.03 -7.43 24.03
C LEU A 222 -12.97 -8.40 24.58
N ALA A 223 -13.02 -8.73 25.87
CA ALA A 223 -12.00 -9.54 26.54
C ALA A 223 -11.81 -10.92 25.90
N ASP A 224 -12.88 -11.64 25.63
CA ASP A 224 -12.78 -12.99 25.05
C ASP A 224 -12.31 -12.96 23.59
N THR A 225 -12.77 -11.99 22.80
CA THR A 225 -12.26 -11.74 21.45
C THR A 225 -10.77 -11.40 21.46
N CYS A 226 -10.35 -10.51 22.37
CA CYS A 226 -8.96 -10.13 22.56
C CYS A 226 -8.09 -11.32 22.91
N ARG A 227 -8.45 -12.08 23.95
CA ARG A 227 -7.70 -13.27 24.37
C ARG A 227 -7.64 -14.32 23.27
N SER A 228 -8.74 -14.54 22.56
CA SER A 228 -8.79 -15.50 21.46
C SER A 228 -7.78 -15.16 20.36
N ILE A 229 -7.76 -13.89 19.91
CA ILE A 229 -6.83 -13.44 18.88
C ILE A 229 -5.37 -13.53 19.36
N ILE A 230 -5.08 -13.05 20.58
CA ILE A 230 -3.72 -13.09 21.13
C ILE A 230 -3.22 -14.53 21.30
N TYR A 231 -4.02 -15.43 21.89
CA TYR A 231 -3.63 -16.82 22.06
C TYR A 231 -3.49 -17.56 20.72
N SER A 232 -4.38 -17.34 19.75
CA SER A 232 -4.20 -17.88 18.39
C SER A 232 -2.86 -17.45 17.78
N ASN A 233 -2.54 -16.15 17.85
CA ASN A 233 -1.28 -15.63 17.31
C ASN A 233 -0.06 -16.22 18.04
N GLN A 234 -0.12 -16.33 19.37
CA GLN A 234 0.94 -16.95 20.16
C GLN A 234 1.13 -18.43 19.79
N ALA A 235 0.04 -19.18 19.61
CA ALA A 235 0.08 -20.58 19.18
C ALA A 235 0.78 -20.75 17.83
N PHE A 236 0.45 -19.89 16.85
CA PHE A 236 1.07 -19.91 15.52
C PHE A 236 2.55 -19.52 15.54
N VAL A 237 2.90 -18.44 16.25
CA VAL A 237 4.30 -17.98 16.34
C VAL A 237 5.18 -19.00 17.07
N GLN A 238 4.64 -19.69 18.07
CA GLN A 238 5.39 -20.68 18.86
C GLN A 238 5.28 -22.10 18.29
N ASN A 239 4.41 -22.32 17.30
CA ASN A 239 4.03 -23.64 16.79
C ASN A 239 3.64 -24.60 17.94
N ASP A 240 2.84 -24.10 18.88
CA ASP A 240 2.45 -24.81 20.11
C ASP A 240 0.92 -24.90 20.20
N SER A 241 0.39 -26.06 19.82
CA SER A 241 -1.07 -26.32 19.85
C SER A 241 -1.64 -26.37 21.26
N SER A 242 -0.83 -26.53 22.31
CA SER A 242 -1.32 -26.48 23.69
C SER A 242 -1.82 -25.08 24.08
N ILE A 243 -1.36 -24.04 23.38
CA ILE A 243 -1.87 -22.67 23.56
C ILE A 243 -3.32 -22.55 23.04
N CYS A 244 -3.71 -23.32 22.00
CA CYS A 244 -5.08 -23.30 21.49
C CYS A 244 -6.12 -23.67 22.56
N GLU A 245 -5.75 -24.46 23.58
CA GLU A 245 -6.64 -24.80 24.69
C GLU A 245 -7.07 -23.60 25.53
N GLN A 246 -6.27 -22.52 25.52
CA GLN A 246 -6.50 -21.30 26.29
C GLN A 246 -7.43 -20.31 25.57
N ILE A 247 -7.78 -20.56 24.30
CA ILE A 247 -8.65 -19.70 23.51
C ILE A 247 -10.10 -19.81 24.04
N PRO A 248 -10.72 -18.70 24.51
CA PRO A 248 -12.05 -18.75 25.11
C PRO A 248 -13.19 -18.88 24.08
N LEU A 249 -13.02 -18.41 22.84
CA LEU A 249 -14.04 -18.52 21.80
C LEU A 249 -13.83 -19.78 20.95
N ASP A 250 -14.85 -20.65 20.93
CA ASP A 250 -14.80 -21.96 20.26
C ASP A 250 -14.42 -21.85 18.77
N ASN A 251 -14.97 -20.88 18.04
CA ASN A 251 -14.67 -20.71 16.62
C ASN A 251 -13.18 -20.39 16.37
N TYR A 252 -12.54 -19.58 17.22
CA TYR A 252 -11.11 -19.33 17.13
C TYR A 252 -10.28 -20.53 17.58
N LYS A 253 -10.77 -21.26 18.59
CA LYS A 253 -10.10 -22.44 19.15
C LYS A 253 -10.04 -23.58 18.11
N GLU A 254 -11.16 -23.85 17.46
CA GLU A 254 -11.26 -24.84 16.39
C GLU A 254 -10.35 -24.47 15.20
N SER A 255 -10.36 -23.21 14.76
CA SER A 255 -9.46 -22.72 13.70
C SER A 255 -7.98 -22.87 14.09
N CYS A 256 -7.61 -22.57 15.34
CA CYS A 256 -6.24 -22.73 15.84
C CYS A 256 -5.74 -24.17 15.73
N PHE A 257 -6.56 -25.15 16.16
CA PHE A 257 -6.19 -26.57 16.04
C PHE A 257 -6.14 -27.05 14.59
N ALA A 258 -7.07 -26.61 13.75
CA ALA A 258 -7.12 -27.01 12.35
C ALA A 258 -5.83 -26.60 11.61
N GLU A 259 -5.36 -25.37 11.82
CA GLU A 259 -4.17 -24.83 11.16
C GLU A 259 -2.86 -25.47 11.66
N LEU A 260 -2.74 -25.80 12.95
CA LEU A 260 -1.54 -26.43 13.53
C LEU A 260 -1.48 -27.96 13.35
N SER A 261 -2.52 -28.57 12.76
CA SER A 261 -2.57 -30.03 12.51
C SER A 261 -2.04 -30.43 11.12
N ILE A 262 -1.62 -29.46 10.30
CA ILE A 262 -1.11 -29.63 8.93
C ILE A 262 0.42 -29.72 8.94
#